data_AF-A0A9Q1BUM2-F1
#
_entry.id   AF-A0A9Q1BUM2-F1
#
_cell.length_a   1.000
_cell.length_b   1.000
_cell.length_c   1.000
_cell.angle_alpha   90.00
_cell.angle_beta   90.00
_cell.angle_gamma   90.00
#
_symmetry.space_group_name_H-M   'P 1'
#
loop_
_entity.id
_entity.type
_entity.pdbx_description
1 polymer ?
#
loop_
_entity_poly.entity_id
_entity_poly.type
_entity_poly.pdbx_seq_one_letter_code
_entity_poly.pdbx_strand_id
1 'polypeptide(L)'
;MMMHCTCVLISLLYLAVSSTVSAFGSLDAHYVGCFRDAENDTLKVLRDYGKYFGRITVESCWLECTMTPEMYYFGLEELNMCYCGRKGSNYSLYGESSHCTSTCTGNSSQLCGGHYAVAVYRTALTCEDIQPPLHGHVNQTNDRARFWCSEGYDLHGTEIIHCNKTTFEWTGRTNPNCKRRVVDVADVVTQEAILGEKQTEISETNLLRDDGITGEKSTNTSDSSTSSYPVVLSTIAGTAATFVLTVFVLA
;
A
#
# COMPACT_ATOMS: atom_id res chain seq x y z
N MET A 1 -44.80 12.27 36.62
CA MET A 1 -44.53 11.58 35.33
C MET A 1 -43.97 12.61 34.36
N MET A 2 -43.01 12.20 33.50
CA MET A 2 -42.29 13.01 32.48
C MET A 2 -40.92 13.57 32.87
N MET A 3 -39.94 12.71 33.20
CA MET A 3 -38.51 13.08 33.16
C MET A 3 -37.57 11.91 32.83
N HIS A 4 -38.02 10.95 32.01
CA HIS A 4 -37.21 9.78 31.61
C HIS A 4 -37.15 9.55 30.08
N CYS A 5 -37.74 10.43 29.26
CA CYS A 5 -37.82 10.22 27.81
C CYS A 5 -36.67 10.87 27.02
N THR A 6 -35.99 11.88 27.58
CA THR A 6 -34.95 12.66 26.87
C THR A 6 -33.60 11.95 26.79
N CYS A 7 -33.24 11.12 27.78
CA CYS A 7 -31.94 10.41 27.77
C CYS A 7 -31.85 9.32 26.68
N VAL A 8 -32.96 8.63 26.37
CA VAL A 8 -32.96 7.55 25.38
C VAL A 8 -32.79 8.09 23.95
N LEU A 9 -33.35 9.27 23.67
CA LEU A 9 -33.20 9.94 22.37
C LEU A 9 -31.77 10.46 22.14
N ILE A 10 -31.10 10.96 23.19
CA ILE A 10 -29.72 11.44 23.11
C ILE A 10 -28.76 10.26 22.88
N SER A 11 -28.98 9.12 23.53
CA SER A 11 -28.14 7.91 23.35
C SER A 11 -28.31 7.26 21.97
N LEU A 12 -29.53 7.27 21.41
CA LEU A 12 -29.79 6.75 20.06
C LEU A 12 -29.23 7.67 18.96
N LEU A 13 -29.24 8.98 19.17
CA LEU A 13 -28.56 9.95 18.29
C LEU A 13 -27.03 9.78 18.33
N TYR A 14 -26.45 9.49 19.50
CA TYR A 14 -25.00 9.27 19.65
C TYR A 14 -24.52 8.00 18.93
N LEU A 15 -25.30 6.93 18.94
CA LEU A 15 -25.00 5.70 18.20
C LEU A 15 -25.09 5.89 16.68
N ALA A 16 -26.00 6.73 16.18
CA ALA A 16 -26.11 7.03 14.75
C ALA A 16 -24.97 7.94 14.22
N VAL A 17 -24.40 8.79 15.08
CA VAL A 17 -23.29 9.69 14.70
C VAL A 17 -21.96 8.94 14.64
N SER A 18 -21.76 7.89 15.45
CA SER A 18 -20.49 7.14 15.48
C SER A 18 -20.23 6.35 14.18
N SER A 19 -21.28 5.86 13.52
CA SER A 19 -21.17 5.05 12.31
C SER A 19 -20.75 5.83 11.06
N THR A 20 -20.90 7.16 11.07
CA THR A 20 -20.59 8.01 9.91
C THR A 20 -19.20 8.62 9.97
N VAL A 21 -18.57 8.70 11.15
CA VAL A 21 -17.22 9.29 11.34
C VAL A 21 -16.13 8.47 10.64
N SER A 22 -16.34 7.17 10.43
CA SER A 22 -15.35 6.26 9.83
C SER A 22 -15.05 6.51 8.36
N ALA A 23 -15.90 7.23 7.63
CA ALA A 23 -15.67 7.58 6.23
C ALA A 23 -14.95 8.93 6.06
N PHE A 24 -15.14 9.88 6.99
CA PHE A 24 -14.61 11.24 6.88
C PHE A 24 -13.16 11.37 7.37
N GLY A 25 -12.75 10.57 8.37
CA GLY A 25 -11.33 10.48 8.77
C GLY A 25 -10.43 9.79 7.73
N SER A 26 -11.02 9.30 6.64
CA SER A 26 -10.35 8.45 5.65
C SER A 26 -9.71 9.25 4.51
N LEU A 27 -10.27 10.40 4.10
CA LEU A 27 -9.76 11.16 2.96
C LEU A 27 -8.49 11.98 3.26
N ASP A 28 -8.29 12.41 4.51
CA ASP A 28 -7.01 13.03 4.92
C ASP A 28 -5.84 12.06 4.74
N ALA A 29 -6.06 10.76 4.94
CA ALA A 29 -5.07 9.72 4.69
C ALA A 29 -4.70 9.56 3.19
N HIS A 30 -5.51 10.14 2.29
CA HIS A 30 -5.29 10.09 0.84
C HIS A 30 -4.65 11.35 0.30
N TYR A 31 -4.45 12.36 1.15
CA TYR A 31 -3.78 13.59 0.77
C TYR A 31 -2.32 13.30 0.41
N VAL A 32 -1.99 13.56 -0.85
CA VAL A 32 -0.64 13.38 -1.39
C VAL A 32 0.20 14.60 -1.10
N GLY A 33 -0.38 15.80 -1.25
CA GLY A 33 0.33 17.04 -1.05
C GLY A 33 -0.28 18.20 -1.84
N CYS A 34 0.35 19.36 -1.68
CA CYS A 34 0.01 20.57 -2.40
C CYS A 34 1.06 20.84 -3.48
N PHE A 35 0.61 20.99 -4.72
CA PHE A 35 1.50 21.16 -5.87
C PHE A 35 1.14 22.40 -6.65
N ARG A 36 2.12 23.02 -7.29
CA ARG A 36 1.87 24.13 -8.22
C ARG A 36 1.16 23.61 -9.45
N ASP A 37 0.23 24.39 -9.95
CA ASP A 37 -0.48 24.11 -11.19
C ASP A 37 -0.26 25.21 -12.23
N ALA A 38 -0.55 24.90 -13.49
CA ALA A 38 -0.45 25.87 -14.57
C ALA A 38 -1.71 26.75 -14.66
N GLU A 39 -1.55 27.98 -15.11
CA GLU A 39 -2.69 28.87 -15.41
C GLU A 39 -3.49 28.40 -16.63
N ASN A 40 -2.83 27.67 -17.54
CA ASN A 40 -3.42 27.16 -18.76
C ASN A 40 -3.99 25.76 -18.53
N ASP A 41 -5.29 25.58 -18.80
CA ASP A 41 -6.01 24.31 -18.66
C ASP A 41 -5.36 23.13 -19.41
N THR A 42 -4.69 23.38 -20.54
CA THR A 42 -3.99 22.33 -21.31
C THR A 42 -2.72 21.82 -20.63
N LEU A 43 -2.19 22.57 -19.67
CA LEU A 43 -0.93 22.30 -18.98
C LEU A 43 -1.12 21.88 -17.53
N LYS A 44 -2.37 21.71 -17.08
CA LYS A 44 -2.71 21.27 -15.73
C LYS A 44 -1.98 19.98 -15.37
N VAL A 45 -1.61 19.84 -14.10
CA VAL A 45 -0.89 18.64 -13.64
C VAL A 45 -1.82 17.42 -13.52
N LEU A 46 -3.10 17.66 -13.24
CA LEU A 46 -4.19 16.69 -13.41
C LEU A 46 -5.11 17.19 -14.52
N ARG A 47 -5.01 16.59 -15.71
CA ARG A 47 -5.64 17.11 -16.94
C ARG A 47 -6.60 16.14 -17.63
N ASP A 48 -6.75 14.94 -17.09
CA ASP A 48 -7.46 13.87 -17.77
C ASP A 48 -8.98 14.12 -17.79
N TYR A 49 -9.51 14.69 -16.71
CA TYR A 49 -10.90 15.13 -16.60
C TYR A 49 -10.99 16.29 -15.61
N GLY A 50 -11.94 17.20 -15.80
CA GLY A 50 -12.18 18.30 -14.87
C GLY A 50 -13.64 18.74 -14.85
N LYS A 51 -14.10 19.22 -13.69
CA LYS A 51 -15.47 19.68 -13.45
C LYS A 51 -15.51 20.80 -12.44
N TYR A 52 -16.38 21.77 -12.71
CA TYR A 52 -16.70 22.86 -11.78
C TYR A 52 -17.93 22.50 -10.95
N PHE A 53 -17.86 22.80 -9.66
CA PHE A 53 -18.97 22.61 -8.73
C PHE A 53 -19.56 23.96 -8.31
N GLY A 54 -20.87 24.02 -8.04
CA GLY A 54 -21.46 25.22 -7.43
C GLY A 54 -21.10 25.34 -5.94
N ARG A 55 -20.96 24.19 -5.27
CA ARG A 55 -20.54 24.03 -3.87
C ARG A 55 -19.66 22.79 -3.80
N ILE A 56 -18.35 22.97 -3.80
CA ILE A 56 -17.41 21.85 -3.78
C ILE A 56 -17.10 21.43 -2.34
N THR A 57 -16.91 20.14 -2.13
CA THR A 57 -16.21 19.54 -0.98
C THR A 57 -15.14 18.58 -1.51
N VAL A 58 -14.17 18.20 -0.67
CA VAL A 58 -13.17 17.18 -1.04
C VAL A 58 -13.86 15.89 -1.48
N GLU A 59 -14.92 15.47 -0.78
CA GLU A 59 -15.69 14.27 -1.08
C GLU A 59 -16.44 14.37 -2.41
N SER A 60 -16.98 15.55 -2.75
CA SER A 60 -17.70 15.72 -4.02
C SER A 60 -16.77 15.56 -5.23
N CYS A 61 -15.53 16.03 -5.13
CA CYS A 61 -14.53 15.86 -6.18
C CYS A 61 -14.03 14.41 -6.24
N TRP A 62 -13.78 13.80 -5.08
CA TRP A 62 -13.46 12.38 -4.99
C TRP A 62 -14.54 11.49 -5.64
N LEU A 63 -15.81 11.74 -5.36
CA LEU A 63 -16.93 11.00 -5.94
C LEU A 63 -16.97 11.14 -7.46
N GLU A 64 -16.75 12.34 -7.98
CA GLU A 64 -16.70 12.58 -9.42
C GLU A 64 -15.59 11.79 -10.10
N CYS A 65 -14.38 11.84 -9.54
CA CYS A 65 -13.23 11.16 -10.11
C CYS A 65 -13.34 9.64 -9.96
N THR A 66 -13.94 9.13 -8.89
CA THR A 66 -14.15 7.68 -8.72
C THR A 66 -15.27 7.12 -9.60
N MET A 67 -16.28 7.93 -9.93
CA MET A 67 -17.30 7.56 -10.93
C MET A 67 -16.77 7.62 -12.37
N THR A 68 -15.61 8.24 -12.59
CA THR A 68 -14.96 8.32 -13.89
C THR A 68 -13.97 7.16 -14.06
N PRO A 69 -14.06 6.35 -15.14
CA PRO A 69 -13.16 5.22 -15.34
C PRO A 69 -11.68 5.62 -15.35
N GLU A 70 -10.84 4.77 -14.75
CA GLU A 70 -9.37 4.86 -14.79
C GLU A 70 -8.75 6.12 -14.17
N MET A 71 -9.46 6.82 -13.28
CA MET A 71 -8.89 7.93 -12.52
C MET A 71 -8.30 7.43 -11.19
N TYR A 72 -7.01 7.74 -10.97
CA TYR A 72 -6.21 7.30 -9.83
C TYR A 72 -5.88 8.46 -8.86
N TYR A 73 -6.00 9.69 -9.34
CA TYR A 73 -5.78 10.91 -8.57
C TYR A 73 -6.95 11.87 -8.79
N PHE A 74 -7.23 12.65 -7.77
CA PHE A 74 -8.10 13.82 -7.89
C PHE A 74 -7.42 15.00 -7.23
N GLY A 75 -7.77 16.19 -7.67
CA GLY A 75 -7.21 17.42 -7.17
C GLY A 75 -8.25 18.50 -7.10
N LEU A 76 -8.16 19.31 -6.05
CA LEU A 76 -8.97 20.49 -5.90
C LEU A 76 -8.09 21.70 -6.12
N GLU A 77 -8.52 22.59 -7.00
CA GLU A 77 -7.88 23.87 -7.23
C GLU A 77 -8.92 24.96 -7.02
N GLU A 78 -8.48 26.05 -6.42
CA GLU A 78 -9.20 27.30 -6.22
C GLU A 78 -10.75 27.22 -6.21
N LEU A 79 -11.30 27.25 -5.00
CA LEU A 79 -12.72 27.44 -4.66
C LEU A 79 -13.69 26.35 -5.11
N ASN A 80 -13.69 25.96 -6.38
CA ASN A 80 -14.73 25.12 -6.96
C ASN A 80 -14.30 24.22 -8.12
N MET A 81 -13.00 24.13 -8.39
CA MET A 81 -12.48 23.28 -9.46
C MET A 81 -12.09 21.91 -8.94
N CYS A 82 -12.53 20.89 -9.66
CA CYS A 82 -12.16 19.50 -9.45
C CYS A 82 -11.46 18.98 -10.70
N TYR A 83 -10.31 18.35 -10.52
CA TYR A 83 -9.54 17.72 -11.58
C TYR A 83 -9.28 16.26 -11.24
N CYS A 84 -9.26 15.39 -12.25
CA CYS A 84 -8.93 13.98 -12.12
C CYS A 84 -7.69 13.65 -12.95
N GLY A 85 -6.89 12.72 -12.47
CA GLY A 85 -5.69 12.22 -13.13
C GLY A 85 -5.68 10.71 -13.22
N ARG A 86 -5.22 10.19 -14.36
CA ARG A 86 -4.97 8.76 -14.56
C ARG A 86 -3.71 8.29 -13.85
N LYS A 87 -3.45 6.98 -13.95
CA LYS A 87 -2.14 6.42 -13.57
C LYS A 87 -1.05 7.06 -14.43
N GLY A 88 -0.01 7.59 -13.77
CA GLY A 88 1.09 8.27 -14.44
C GLY A 88 0.95 9.79 -14.57
N SER A 89 -0.14 10.40 -14.07
CA SER A 89 -0.20 11.86 -13.93
C SER A 89 0.97 12.37 -13.10
N ASN A 90 1.70 13.35 -13.65
CA ASN A 90 2.83 13.96 -12.98
C ASN A 90 2.36 15.20 -12.20
N TYR A 91 1.72 14.97 -11.05
CA TYR A 91 1.24 16.06 -10.18
C TYR A 91 2.37 16.95 -9.63
N SER A 92 3.61 16.47 -9.61
CA SER A 92 4.78 17.23 -9.14
C SER A 92 5.54 17.95 -10.26
N LEU A 93 4.99 18.02 -11.48
CA LEU A 93 5.63 18.61 -12.65
C LEU A 93 6.18 20.03 -12.40
N TYR A 94 5.44 20.86 -11.66
CA TYR A 94 5.83 22.23 -11.32
C TYR A 94 6.34 22.39 -9.88
N GLY A 95 6.53 21.27 -9.16
CA GLY A 95 6.98 21.25 -7.77
C GLY A 95 5.89 21.52 -6.74
N GLU A 96 6.29 21.46 -5.47
CA GLU A 96 5.40 21.67 -4.32
C GLU A 96 4.97 23.15 -4.18
N SER A 97 3.83 23.33 -3.52
CA SER A 97 3.27 24.63 -3.18
C SER A 97 2.81 24.63 -1.72
N SER A 98 2.82 25.81 -1.09
CA SER A 98 2.19 26.05 0.21
C SER A 98 0.87 26.80 0.08
N HIS A 99 0.40 27.05 -1.15
CA HIS A 99 -0.77 27.89 -1.44
C HIS A 99 -2.10 27.13 -1.48
N CYS A 100 -2.13 25.86 -1.04
CA CYS A 100 -3.39 25.11 -0.90
C CYS A 100 -4.16 25.54 0.36
N THR A 101 -4.53 26.81 0.44
CA THR A 101 -5.12 27.46 1.62
C THR A 101 -6.55 27.93 1.39
N SER A 102 -7.10 27.78 0.19
CA SER A 102 -8.47 28.18 -0.13
C SER A 102 -9.46 27.22 0.52
N THR A 103 -10.48 27.77 1.16
CA THR A 103 -11.54 26.96 1.77
C THR A 103 -12.53 26.47 0.72
N CYS A 104 -13.09 25.28 0.94
CA CYS A 104 -14.09 24.71 0.05
C CYS A 104 -15.44 25.46 0.19
N THR A 105 -16.07 25.78 -0.94
CA THR A 105 -17.37 26.50 -0.98
C THR A 105 -18.56 25.72 -0.44
N GLY A 106 -18.47 24.38 -0.44
CA GLY A 106 -19.46 23.47 0.15
C GLY A 106 -19.19 23.10 1.60
N ASN A 107 -17.94 23.24 2.09
CA ASN A 107 -17.56 22.97 3.47
C ASN A 107 -16.32 23.78 3.86
N SER A 108 -16.51 24.88 4.57
CA SER A 108 -15.41 25.79 4.94
C SER A 108 -14.39 25.20 5.93
N SER A 109 -14.65 24.04 6.50
CA SER A 109 -13.71 23.31 7.35
C SER A 109 -12.67 22.51 6.55
N GLN A 110 -12.83 22.43 5.23
CA GLN A 110 -11.93 21.73 4.31
C GLN A 110 -11.16 22.72 3.42
N LEU A 111 -10.00 22.29 2.94
CA LEU A 111 -9.18 23.03 1.99
C LEU A 111 -9.36 22.46 0.57
N CYS A 112 -9.50 23.36 -0.40
CA CYS A 112 -9.78 23.06 -1.81
C CYS A 112 -8.71 23.67 -2.71
N GLY A 113 -7.44 23.37 -2.40
CA GLY A 113 -6.30 23.92 -3.14
C GLY A 113 -6.16 25.42 -2.94
N GLY A 114 -5.71 26.11 -3.98
CA GLY A 114 -5.61 27.57 -4.03
C GLY A 114 -5.22 28.05 -5.41
N HIS A 115 -4.94 29.34 -5.54
CA HIS A 115 -4.64 29.97 -6.82
C HIS A 115 -3.37 29.35 -7.42
N TYR A 116 -3.51 28.68 -8.57
CA TYR A 116 -2.44 27.90 -9.22
C TYR A 116 -1.77 26.88 -8.29
N ALA A 117 -2.55 26.34 -7.35
CA ALA A 117 -2.09 25.34 -6.40
C ALA A 117 -3.16 24.26 -6.24
N VAL A 118 -2.83 23.04 -6.64
CA VAL A 118 -3.75 21.91 -6.56
C VAL A 118 -3.44 21.08 -5.32
N ALA A 119 -4.46 20.87 -4.49
CA ALA A 119 -4.44 19.92 -3.40
C ALA A 119 -4.74 18.53 -3.97
N VAL A 120 -3.73 17.66 -4.03
CA VAL A 120 -3.81 16.37 -4.72
C VAL A 120 -4.05 15.24 -3.72
N TYR A 121 -4.93 14.33 -4.12
CA TYR A 121 -5.34 13.17 -3.37
C TYR A 121 -5.35 11.93 -4.27
N ARG A 122 -5.21 10.74 -3.69
CA ARG A 122 -5.46 9.47 -4.40
C ARG A 122 -6.96 9.21 -4.46
N THR A 123 -7.52 8.90 -5.64
CA THR A 123 -8.95 8.53 -5.77
C THR A 123 -9.24 7.18 -5.17
N ALA A 124 -8.28 6.27 -5.32
CA ALA A 124 -8.40 4.96 -4.75
C ALA A 124 -8.03 5.07 -3.28
N LEU A 125 -9.06 4.91 -2.45
CA LEU A 125 -8.90 4.05 -1.31
C LEU A 125 -8.65 2.65 -1.90
N THR A 126 -7.40 2.27 -2.09
CA THR A 126 -7.07 0.87 -2.32
C THR A 126 -6.83 0.25 -0.96
N CYS A 127 -7.18 -1.02 -0.80
CA CYS A 127 -6.68 -1.71 0.37
C CYS A 127 -5.14 -1.67 0.37
N GLU A 128 -4.57 -1.40 1.55
CA GLU A 128 -3.14 -1.18 1.74
C GLU A 128 -2.29 -2.33 1.17
N ASP A 129 -1.08 -2.01 0.73
CA ASP A 129 -0.12 -3.00 0.24
C ASP A 129 0.27 -3.98 1.37
N ILE A 130 0.01 -5.26 1.14
CA ILE A 130 0.27 -6.32 2.11
C ILE A 130 1.71 -6.78 2.01
N GLN A 131 2.41 -6.80 3.15
CA GLN A 131 3.71 -7.43 3.24
C GLN A 131 3.58 -8.96 3.20
N PRO A 132 4.37 -9.67 2.38
CA PRO A 132 4.39 -11.13 2.38
C PRO A 132 4.69 -11.67 3.78
N PRO A 133 4.03 -12.75 4.22
CA PRO A 133 4.39 -13.39 5.48
C PRO A 133 5.78 -14.02 5.41
N LEU A 134 6.44 -14.19 6.56
CA LEU A 134 7.74 -14.86 6.63
C LEU A 134 7.64 -16.28 6.01
N HIS A 135 8.58 -16.62 5.12
CA HIS A 135 8.59 -17.85 4.32
C HIS A 135 7.39 -18.00 3.36
N GLY A 136 6.63 -16.94 3.12
CA GLY A 136 5.53 -16.91 2.17
C GLY A 136 5.65 -15.78 1.17
N HIS A 137 4.65 -15.73 0.30
CA HIS A 137 4.56 -14.86 -0.85
C HIS A 137 3.12 -14.36 -0.96
N VAL A 138 2.95 -13.22 -1.63
CA VAL A 138 1.62 -12.65 -1.90
C VAL A 138 1.54 -12.16 -3.33
N ASN A 139 0.39 -12.38 -3.96
CA ASN A 139 0.00 -11.80 -5.24
C ASN A 139 -1.24 -10.95 -5.00
N GLN A 140 -1.03 -9.64 -4.94
CA GLN A 140 -2.05 -8.64 -4.63
C GLN A 140 -2.56 -7.95 -5.90
N THR A 141 -3.87 -7.81 -5.98
CA THR A 141 -4.57 -6.91 -6.90
C THR A 141 -5.44 -5.94 -6.11
N ASN A 142 -6.08 -4.99 -6.78
CA ASN A 142 -6.98 -4.04 -6.11
C ASN A 142 -8.17 -4.70 -5.41
N ASP A 143 -8.51 -5.97 -5.71
CA ASP A 143 -9.73 -6.65 -5.23
C ASP A 143 -9.47 -7.90 -4.37
N ARG A 144 -8.29 -8.51 -4.51
CA ARG A 144 -7.92 -9.69 -3.73
C ARG A 144 -6.41 -9.79 -3.54
N ALA A 145 -5.99 -10.41 -2.45
CA ALA A 145 -4.62 -10.85 -2.24
C ALA A 145 -4.60 -12.35 -2.01
N ARG A 146 -3.81 -13.08 -2.82
CA ARG A 146 -3.59 -14.52 -2.68
C ARG A 146 -2.24 -14.76 -2.03
N PHE A 147 -2.21 -15.63 -1.03
CA PHE A 147 -1.02 -16.04 -0.31
C PHE A 147 -0.62 -17.47 -0.64
N TRP A 148 0.68 -17.74 -0.65
CA TRP A 148 1.22 -19.09 -0.67
C TRP A 148 2.54 -19.15 0.09
N CYS A 149 2.91 -20.36 0.50
CA CYS A 149 4.12 -20.60 1.25
C CYS A 149 5.22 -21.17 0.36
N SER A 150 6.47 -20.94 0.76
CA SER A 150 7.62 -21.60 0.17
C SER A 150 7.60 -23.10 0.50
N GLU A 151 8.38 -23.88 -0.23
CA GLU A 151 8.50 -25.32 0.02
C GLU A 151 8.90 -25.62 1.48
N GLY A 152 8.30 -26.66 2.07
CA GLY A 152 8.53 -27.04 3.46
C GLY A 152 7.71 -26.25 4.49
N TYR A 153 6.82 -25.36 4.04
CA TYR A 153 5.91 -24.61 4.90
C TYR A 153 4.45 -24.77 4.45
N ASP A 154 3.54 -24.83 5.41
CA ASP A 154 2.10 -24.86 5.19
C ASP A 154 1.47 -23.53 5.58
N LEU A 155 0.45 -23.14 4.82
CA LEU A 155 -0.30 -21.90 5.05
C LEU A 155 -1.29 -22.11 6.20
N HIS A 156 -1.18 -21.28 7.24
CA HIS A 156 -2.16 -21.18 8.30
C HIS A 156 -2.94 -19.87 8.16
N GLY A 157 -4.26 -19.99 7.98
CA GLY A 157 -5.16 -18.86 7.78
C GLY A 157 -5.80 -18.89 6.39
N THR A 158 -6.27 -17.73 5.94
CA THR A 158 -7.01 -17.61 4.68
C THR A 158 -6.06 -17.48 3.48
N GLU A 159 -6.21 -18.32 2.47
CA GLU A 159 -5.42 -18.26 1.22
C GLU A 159 -5.71 -17.00 0.40
N ILE A 160 -6.95 -16.55 0.38
CA ILE A 160 -7.38 -15.37 -0.39
C ILE A 160 -8.17 -14.44 0.51
N ILE A 161 -7.71 -13.22 0.65
CA ILE A 161 -8.48 -12.14 1.26
C ILE A 161 -8.98 -11.20 0.18
N HIS A 162 -10.15 -10.62 0.41
CA HIS A 162 -10.81 -9.71 -0.51
C HIS A 162 -10.74 -8.28 0.03
N CYS A 163 -10.60 -7.31 -0.86
CA CYS A 163 -10.66 -5.90 -0.51
C CYS A 163 -12.12 -5.46 -0.48
N ASN A 164 -12.62 -5.01 0.67
CA ASN A 164 -13.95 -4.40 0.72
C ASN A 164 -13.89 -3.06 0.00
N LYS A 165 -14.59 -2.92 -1.14
CA LYS A 165 -14.57 -1.70 -1.96
C LYS A 165 -15.26 -0.48 -1.34
N THR A 166 -15.95 -0.66 -0.22
CA THR A 166 -16.64 0.42 0.49
C THR A 166 -15.84 0.88 1.70
N THR A 167 -15.23 -0.05 2.46
CA THR A 167 -14.45 0.27 3.66
C THR A 167 -12.95 0.30 3.42
N PHE A 168 -12.50 -0.27 2.29
CA PHE A 168 -11.10 -0.39 1.89
C PHE A 168 -10.23 -1.14 2.90
N GLU A 169 -10.90 -2.03 3.63
CA GLU A 169 -10.28 -2.98 4.54
C GLU A 169 -10.22 -4.36 3.88
N TRP A 170 -9.11 -5.06 4.09
CA TRP A 170 -8.97 -6.47 3.75
C TRP A 170 -9.87 -7.33 4.64
N THR A 171 -10.60 -8.28 4.05
CA THR A 171 -11.39 -9.26 4.80
C THR A 171 -10.47 -10.18 5.61
N GLY A 172 -10.81 -10.45 6.87
CA GLY A 172 -10.00 -11.32 7.73
C GLY A 172 -8.81 -10.57 8.33
N ARG A 173 -8.99 -10.06 9.56
CA ARG A 173 -8.02 -9.21 10.26
C ARG A 173 -6.71 -9.91 10.64
N THR A 174 -6.65 -11.24 10.54
CA THR A 174 -5.46 -12.02 10.83
C THR A 174 -4.71 -12.30 9.54
N ASN A 175 -3.54 -11.66 9.35
CA ASN A 175 -2.67 -11.94 8.22
C ASN A 175 -2.26 -13.43 8.27
N PRO A 176 -2.44 -14.20 7.19
CA PRO A 176 -2.06 -15.61 7.18
C PRO A 176 -0.55 -15.76 7.33
N ASN A 177 -0.12 -16.89 7.89
CA ASN A 177 1.29 -17.13 8.18
C ASN A 177 1.72 -18.52 7.69
N CYS A 178 2.98 -18.64 7.30
CA CYS A 178 3.56 -19.91 6.88
C CYS A 178 4.26 -20.58 8.08
N LYS A 179 3.85 -21.81 8.44
CA LYS A 179 4.52 -22.60 9.48
C LYS A 179 5.27 -23.75 8.84
N ARG A 180 6.45 -24.08 9.36
CA ARG A 180 7.24 -25.20 8.84
C ARG A 180 6.44 -26.49 9.01
N ARG A 181 6.40 -27.32 7.98
CA ARG A 181 5.84 -28.67 8.06
C ARG A 181 6.61 -29.48 9.10
N VAL A 182 5.90 -29.97 10.11
CA VAL A 182 6.42 -31.03 10.96
C VAL A 182 6.12 -32.31 10.20
N VAL A 183 7.15 -32.88 9.59
CA VAL A 183 7.04 -34.23 9.05
C VAL A 183 7.15 -35.15 10.24
N ASP A 184 6.04 -35.77 10.62
CA ASP A 184 6.08 -36.80 11.66
C ASP A 184 6.99 -37.92 11.16
N VAL A 185 7.99 -38.28 11.97
CA VAL A 185 8.96 -39.34 11.64
C VAL A 185 8.26 -40.66 11.30
N ALA A 186 7.04 -40.87 11.84
CA ALA A 186 6.18 -42.00 11.51
C ALA A 186 5.78 -42.08 10.02
N ASP A 187 5.62 -40.95 9.32
CA ASP A 187 5.24 -40.91 7.90
C ASP A 187 6.44 -41.19 6.97
N VAL A 188 7.65 -40.76 7.36
CA VAL A 188 8.90 -41.04 6.62
C VAL A 188 9.22 -42.54 6.63
N VAL A 189 8.94 -43.22 7.74
CA VAL A 189 9.20 -44.66 7.92
C VAL A 189 8.35 -45.53 6.96
N THR A 190 7.29 -45.01 6.35
CA THR A 190 6.46 -45.78 5.40
C THR A 190 7.00 -45.81 3.96
N GLN A 191 7.92 -44.90 3.57
CA GLN A 191 8.52 -44.94 2.23
C GLN A 191 9.80 -45.79 2.12
N GLU A 192 10.47 -46.05 3.24
CA GLU A 192 11.65 -46.95 3.25
C GLU A 192 11.30 -48.44 3.38
N ALA A 193 10.01 -48.79 3.47
CA ALA A 193 9.58 -50.18 3.60
C ALA A 193 9.49 -50.96 2.27
N ILE A 194 9.89 -50.40 1.12
CA ILE A 194 9.82 -51.11 -0.19
C ILE A 194 11.20 -51.49 -0.78
N LEU A 195 12.33 -50.97 -0.28
CA LEU A 195 13.65 -51.53 -0.63
C LEU A 195 14.46 -51.78 0.66
N GLY A 196 14.70 -53.07 0.92
CA GLY A 196 15.22 -53.59 2.17
C GLY A 196 16.58 -53.05 2.64
N GLU A 197 16.70 -53.07 3.97
CA GLU A 197 17.90 -53.17 4.81
C GLU A 197 19.12 -52.30 4.48
N LYS A 198 19.30 -51.25 5.29
CA LYS A 198 20.50 -51.14 6.16
C LYS A 198 20.26 -50.20 7.35
N GLN A 199 20.06 -50.78 8.54
CA GLN A 199 20.09 -50.04 9.80
C GLN A 199 21.48 -49.42 9.99
N THR A 200 21.52 -48.11 10.18
CA THR A 200 22.63 -47.42 10.83
C THR A 200 22.04 -46.75 12.06
N GLU A 201 22.49 -47.17 13.25
CA GLU A 201 22.12 -46.57 14.53
C GLU A 201 22.34 -45.06 14.52
N ILE A 202 21.31 -44.29 14.86
CA ILE A 202 21.48 -42.93 15.37
C ILE A 202 20.94 -42.96 16.80
N SER A 203 21.87 -42.90 17.74
CA SER A 203 21.63 -42.81 19.18
C SER A 203 20.68 -41.65 19.49
N GLU A 204 19.65 -41.96 20.27
CA GLU A 204 18.83 -40.97 20.95
C GLU A 204 19.72 -40.06 21.80
N THR A 205 19.52 -38.74 21.70
CA THR A 205 19.49 -37.86 22.87
C THR A 205 18.95 -36.48 22.52
N ASN A 206 17.99 -36.06 23.34
CA ASN A 206 17.59 -34.68 23.66
C ASN A 206 16.43 -34.07 22.86
N LEU A 207 15.24 -34.56 23.20
CA LEU A 207 14.06 -33.73 23.39
C LEU A 207 14.27 -32.76 24.58
N LEU A 208 13.98 -31.48 24.32
CA LEU A 208 13.41 -30.45 25.20
C LEU A 208 14.15 -30.08 26.51
N ARG A 209 14.60 -28.83 26.60
CA ARG A 209 14.41 -27.97 27.78
C ARG A 209 14.39 -26.50 27.36
N ASP A 210 13.23 -25.89 27.54
CA ASP A 210 13.05 -24.44 27.70
C ASP A 210 13.35 -24.08 29.17
N ASP A 211 13.82 -22.84 29.39
CA ASP A 211 13.79 -22.02 30.62
C ASP A 211 15.04 -21.11 30.75
N GLY A 212 14.81 -19.79 30.61
CA GLY A 212 15.18 -18.83 31.65
C GLY A 212 16.59 -18.22 31.71
N ILE A 213 16.75 -17.05 31.07
CA ILE A 213 17.17 -15.73 31.61
C ILE A 213 18.30 -15.60 32.68
N THR A 214 19.20 -14.63 32.39
CA THR A 214 20.22 -13.92 33.22
C THR A 214 21.42 -14.72 33.69
N GLY A 215 22.68 -14.32 33.53
CA GLY A 215 23.31 -13.08 33.08
C GLY A 215 24.55 -12.88 33.94
N GLU A 216 25.76 -13.12 33.42
CA GLU A 216 26.98 -12.51 33.97
C GLU A 216 28.14 -12.50 32.98
N LYS A 217 29.03 -11.56 33.25
CA LYS A 217 29.94 -10.82 32.38
C LYS A 217 31.36 -11.37 32.48
N SER A 218 32.05 -11.53 31.35
CA SER A 218 33.52 -11.35 31.23
C SER A 218 33.93 -11.60 29.78
N THR A 219 34.18 -10.55 29.00
CA THR A 219 35.53 -10.09 28.62
C THR A 219 36.41 -11.17 28.00
N ASN A 220 36.57 -11.11 26.68
CA ASN A 220 37.89 -11.08 26.00
C ASN A 220 37.67 -10.63 24.54
N THR A 221 38.24 -9.50 24.11
CA THR A 221 39.62 -9.34 23.61
C THR A 221 39.76 -9.87 22.19
N SER A 222 39.73 -8.92 21.25
CA SER A 222 40.52 -8.79 20.00
C SER A 222 41.14 -10.05 19.39
N ASP A 223 40.88 -10.35 18.12
CA ASP A 223 41.58 -9.68 17.00
C ASP A 223 41.06 -10.14 15.64
N SER A 224 40.94 -9.17 14.74
CA SER A 224 40.62 -9.32 13.33
C SER A 224 41.92 -9.27 12.51
N SER A 225 42.12 -10.24 11.62
CA SER A 225 43.02 -10.05 10.49
C SER A 225 42.61 -10.91 9.28
N THR A 226 42.21 -10.18 8.24
CA THR A 226 42.54 -10.35 6.81
C THR A 226 42.33 -11.69 6.09
N SER A 227 41.60 -11.61 4.96
CA SER A 227 42.10 -11.88 3.59
C SER A 227 40.93 -12.38 2.71
N SER A 228 40.35 -11.53 1.85
CA SER A 228 40.69 -11.33 0.42
C SER A 228 39.72 -12.07 -0.52
N TYR A 229 38.83 -11.33 -1.17
CA TYR A 229 38.08 -11.75 -2.36
C TYR A 229 38.55 -10.93 -3.56
N PRO A 230 38.85 -11.53 -4.73
CA PRO A 230 39.13 -10.76 -5.94
C PRO A 230 37.83 -10.35 -6.66
N VAL A 231 37.72 -9.06 -7.00
CA VAL A 231 36.73 -8.52 -7.92
C VAL A 231 37.36 -8.51 -9.32
N VAL A 232 36.74 -9.24 -10.25
CA VAL A 232 37.15 -9.25 -11.66
C VAL A 232 36.45 -8.08 -12.36
N LEU A 233 37.27 -7.18 -12.90
CA LEU A 233 36.91 -6.04 -13.74
C LEU A 233 36.80 -6.52 -15.19
N SER A 234 35.69 -6.25 -15.88
CA SER A 234 35.65 -6.30 -17.35
C SER A 234 35.11 -4.99 -17.91
N THR A 235 36.03 -4.28 -18.56
CA THR A 235 35.81 -3.11 -19.41
C THR A 235 35.34 -3.57 -20.79
N ILE A 236 34.30 -2.95 -21.34
CA ILE A 236 34.03 -2.98 -22.79
C ILE A 236 33.85 -1.54 -23.25
N ALA A 237 34.72 -1.13 -24.17
CA ALA A 237 34.74 0.17 -24.81
C ALA A 237 34.18 0.06 -26.24
N GLY A 238 33.46 1.11 -26.66
CA GLY A 238 33.41 1.59 -28.05
C GLY A 238 32.33 1.01 -28.97
N THR A 239 31.41 1.84 -29.44
CA THR A 239 31.53 2.50 -30.76
C THR A 239 30.40 3.52 -30.95
N ALA A 240 30.76 4.68 -31.49
CA ALA A 240 29.84 5.72 -31.93
C ALA A 240 29.29 5.36 -33.32
N ALA A 241 27.98 5.54 -33.52
CA ALA A 241 27.37 5.55 -34.84
C ALA A 241 26.39 6.74 -34.93
N THR A 242 26.83 7.75 -35.66
CA THR A 242 26.07 8.88 -36.18
C THR A 242 24.84 8.41 -36.95
N PHE A 243 23.63 8.82 -36.55
CA PHE A 243 22.45 8.75 -37.41
C PHE A 243 22.21 10.11 -38.06
N VAL A 244 22.29 10.08 -39.38
CA VAL A 244 22.18 11.20 -40.31
C VAL A 244 20.74 11.69 -40.40
N LEU A 245 20.59 13.01 -40.39
CA LEU A 245 19.40 13.76 -40.77
C LEU A 245 19.00 13.38 -42.21
N THR A 246 17.81 12.82 -42.41
CA THR A 246 17.15 12.84 -43.74
C THR A 246 15.85 13.62 -43.64
N VAL A 247 15.92 14.81 -44.22
CA VAL A 247 14.81 15.66 -44.65
C VAL A 247 13.97 14.89 -45.66
N PHE A 248 12.67 14.76 -45.44
CA PHE A 248 11.69 14.49 -46.49
C PHE A 248 10.77 15.70 -46.62
N VAL A 249 10.92 16.38 -47.76
CA VAL A 249 10.01 17.40 -48.31
C VAL A 249 9.52 16.83 -49.64
N LEU A 250 8.26 17.13 -49.99
CA LEU A 250 7.45 16.75 -51.18
C LEU A 250 6.66 15.43 -50.99
N ALA A 251 5.33 15.39 -51.15
CA ALA A 251 4.39 16.26 -51.86
C ALA A 251 3.06 16.43 -51.09
#